data_AF-A0A8S4QKG0-F1
#
_entry.id   AF-A0A8S4QKG0-F1
#
_cell.length_a   1.000
_cell.length_b   1.000
_cell.length_c   1.000
_cell.angle_alpha   90.00
_cell.angle_beta   90.00
_cell.angle_gamma   90.00
#
_symmetry.space_group_name_H-M   'P 1'
#
loop_
_entity.id
_entity.type
_entity.pdbx_description
1 polymer ?
#
loop_
_entity_poly.entity_id
_entity_poly.type
_entity_poly.pdbx_seq_one_letter_code
_entity_poly.pdbx_strand_id
1 'polypeptide(L)'
;MPLLQLSIGEEDVVRLILEFLHTRELHITQLSLERETGVINGNYADDVLFLRQLILDGQWDDVLEFIQPLGALKDFETNKFNYAILRHKYIELLCIKSEIKAYNNVENIVDEVVKVLSELEKIAPSKEEYSNLCLLLTLPSITDHAQFKKWNPSNARVQCFREVYPLVEQFLPCDKKPTTNGAAPKSAKNDRLMQLIIKGILYEACVNY
;
A
#
# COMPACT_ATOMS: atom_id res chain seq x y z
N MET A 1 45.13 6.46 4.53
CA MET A 1 43.77 6.01 4.88
C MET A 1 42.80 6.89 4.11
N PRO A 2 41.81 6.35 3.38
CA PRO A 2 40.79 7.19 2.78
C PRO A 2 40.03 7.88 3.92
N LEU A 3 39.99 9.21 3.88
CA LEU A 3 39.17 10.02 4.79
C LEU A 3 37.71 9.68 4.49
N LEU A 4 37.10 8.87 5.36
CA LEU A 4 35.69 8.56 5.28
C LEU A 4 34.93 9.83 5.68
N GLN A 5 34.41 10.55 4.68
CA GLN A 5 33.59 11.73 4.94
C GLN A 5 32.21 11.24 5.40
N LEU A 6 31.94 11.34 6.71
CA LEU A 6 30.65 11.02 7.28
C LEU A 6 29.66 12.13 6.91
N SER A 7 28.71 11.82 6.02
CA SER A 7 27.57 12.68 5.71
C SER A 7 26.31 11.86 5.96
N ILE A 8 25.49 12.32 6.92
CA ILE A 8 24.18 11.75 7.25
C ILE A 8 23.18 12.89 7.08
N GLY A 9 22.22 12.73 6.17
CA GLY A 9 21.09 13.64 6.06
C GLY A 9 19.93 13.23 6.98
N GLU A 10 19.09 14.19 7.37
CA GLU A 10 17.86 13.88 8.14
C GLU A 10 16.94 12.92 7.37
N GLU A 11 16.84 13.10 6.04
CA GLU A 11 16.05 12.20 5.20
C GLU A 11 16.54 10.74 5.24
N ASP A 12 17.85 10.50 5.42
CA ASP A 12 18.38 9.14 5.53
C ASP A 12 17.87 8.47 6.82
N VAL A 13 17.80 9.23 7.92
CA VAL A 13 17.25 8.75 9.19
C VAL A 13 15.77 8.45 9.04
N VAL A 14 15.01 9.34 8.39
CA VAL A 14 13.58 9.13 8.13
C VAL A 14 13.36 7.88 7.27
N ARG A 15 14.15 7.67 6.21
CA ARG A 15 14.05 6.45 5.37
C ARG A 15 14.34 5.17 6.17
N LEU A 16 15.29 5.20 7.11
CA LEU A 16 15.57 4.07 8.01
C LEU A 16 14.37 3.77 8.93
N ILE A 17 13.73 4.80 9.48
CA ILE A 17 12.53 4.65 10.32
C ILE A 17 11.37 4.09 9.49
N LEU A 18 11.15 4.64 8.29
CA LEU A 18 10.10 4.17 7.38
C LEU A 18 10.27 2.70 7.00
N GLU A 19 11.51 2.26 6.73
CA GLU A 19 11.81 0.85 6.49
C GLU A 19 11.48 -0.03 7.70
N PHE A 20 11.88 0.42 8.89
CA PHE A 20 11.58 -0.30 10.14
C PHE A 20 10.07 -0.45 10.36
N LEU A 21 9.31 0.64 10.21
CA LEU A 21 7.85 0.64 10.35
C LEU A 21 7.19 -0.28 9.33
N HIS A 22 7.64 -0.22 8.07
CA HIS A 22 7.10 -1.01 6.98
C HIS A 22 7.25 -2.52 7.21
N THR A 23 8.44 -2.97 7.61
CA THR A 23 8.72 -4.39 7.86
C THR A 23 7.93 -4.94 9.05
N ARG A 24 7.40 -4.08 9.93
CA ARG A 24 6.63 -4.44 11.13
C ARG A 24 5.13 -4.20 10.94
N GLU A 25 4.71 -3.87 9.73
CA GLU A 25 3.32 -3.57 9.38
C GLU A 25 2.72 -2.42 10.21
N LEU A 26 3.56 -1.48 10.66
CA LEU A 26 3.15 -0.29 11.41
C LEU A 26 2.72 0.83 10.45
N HIS A 27 1.77 0.51 9.57
CA HIS A 27 1.47 1.35 8.40
C HIS A 27 0.79 2.67 8.74
N ILE A 28 0.02 2.76 9.83
CA ILE A 28 -0.57 4.03 10.28
C ILE A 28 0.54 5.04 10.59
N THR A 29 1.48 4.67 11.46
CA THR A 29 2.62 5.51 11.83
C THR A 29 3.51 5.80 10.62
N GLN A 30 3.72 4.81 9.75
CA GLN A 30 4.48 4.99 8.51
C GLN A 30 3.86 6.12 7.66
N LEU A 31 2.56 6.06 7.41
CA LEU A 31 1.85 7.04 6.58
C LEU A 31 1.83 8.44 7.22
N SER A 32 1.63 8.52 8.54
CA SER A 32 1.74 9.79 9.26
C SER A 32 3.11 10.42 9.08
N LEU A 33 4.19 9.64 9.24
CA LEU A 33 5.55 10.13 9.07
C LEU A 33 5.85 10.58 7.63
N GLU A 34 5.39 9.82 6.63
CA GLU A 34 5.52 10.19 5.21
C GLU A 34 4.80 11.51 4.91
N ARG A 35 3.60 11.73 5.47
CA ARG A 35 2.82 12.96 5.27
C ARG A 35 3.45 14.16 5.97
N GLU A 36 3.97 13.98 7.18
CA GLU A 36 4.61 15.04 7.95
C GLU A 36 5.94 15.48 7.35
N THR A 37 6.74 14.53 6.84
CA THR A 37 8.09 14.81 6.35
C THR A 37 8.17 15.01 4.85
N GLY A 38 7.19 14.53 4.09
CA GLY A 38 7.27 14.42 2.63
C GLY A 38 8.28 13.37 2.13
N VAL A 39 8.92 12.62 3.03
CA VAL A 39 9.94 11.63 2.68
C VAL A 39 9.29 10.26 2.52
N ILE A 40 9.56 9.59 1.40
CA ILE A 40 9.12 8.22 1.14
C ILE A 40 10.36 7.32 0.98
N ASN A 41 10.31 6.15 1.61
CA ASN A 41 11.35 5.14 1.44
C ASN A 41 11.11 4.29 0.18
N GLY A 42 11.43 4.84 -0.99
CA GLY A 42 11.32 4.16 -2.28
C GLY A 42 11.66 5.09 -3.44
N ASN A 43 11.92 4.53 -4.61
CA ASN A 43 12.14 5.30 -5.83
C ASN A 43 10.98 5.09 -6.79
N TYR A 44 9.86 5.74 -6.49
CA TYR A 44 8.67 5.71 -7.33
C TYR A 44 8.63 6.92 -8.26
N ALA A 45 8.00 6.74 -9.43
CA ALA A 45 7.59 7.83 -10.31
C ALA A 45 6.46 8.64 -9.65
N ASP A 46 6.29 9.89 -10.06
CA ASP A 46 5.27 10.77 -9.46
C ASP A 46 3.85 10.23 -9.70
N ASP A 47 3.57 9.67 -10.87
CA ASP A 47 2.29 9.01 -11.18
C ASP A 47 2.04 7.77 -10.30
N VAL A 48 3.09 7.01 -9.99
CA VAL A 48 3.01 5.87 -9.07
C VAL A 48 2.73 6.36 -7.65
N LEU A 49 3.36 7.46 -7.22
CA LEU A 49 3.11 8.07 -5.91
C LEU A 49 1.69 8.60 -5.81
N PHE A 50 1.16 9.17 -6.89
CA PHE A 50 -0.22 9.62 -6.96
C PHE A 50 -1.20 8.45 -6.85
N LEU A 51 -1.01 7.38 -7.64
CA LEU A 51 -1.80 6.15 -7.51
C LEU A 51 -1.75 5.58 -6.09
N ARG A 52 -0.56 5.52 -5.51
CA ARG A 52 -0.35 5.06 -4.14
C ARG A 52 -1.18 5.89 -3.16
N GLN A 53 -1.18 7.21 -3.31
CA GLN A 53 -1.96 8.10 -2.44
C GLN A 53 -3.46 7.83 -2.53
N LEU A 54 -4.01 7.72 -3.75
CA LEU A 54 -5.43 7.42 -3.94
C LEU A 54 -5.85 6.10 -3.25
N ILE A 55 -5.02 5.05 -3.40
CA ILE A 55 -5.27 3.75 -2.74
C ILE A 55 -5.21 3.87 -1.22
N LEU A 56 -4.22 4.59 -0.68
CA LEU A 56 -4.05 4.75 0.77
C LEU A 56 -5.14 5.62 1.39
N ASP A 57 -5.68 6.58 0.64
CA ASP A 57 -6.84 7.37 1.04
C ASP A 57 -8.17 6.62 0.87
N GLY A 58 -8.17 5.49 0.15
CA GLY A 58 -9.37 4.67 -0.10
C GLY A 58 -10.30 5.30 -1.15
N GLN A 59 -9.75 6.14 -2.02
CA GLN A 59 -10.46 6.77 -3.13
C GLN A 59 -10.54 5.80 -4.30
N TRP A 60 -11.24 4.69 -4.10
CA TRP A 60 -11.24 3.55 -5.01
C TRP A 60 -11.74 3.88 -6.43
N ASP A 61 -12.74 4.75 -6.54
CA ASP A 61 -13.29 5.16 -7.84
C ASP A 61 -12.27 6.03 -8.62
N ASP A 62 -11.62 6.98 -7.92
CA ASP A 62 -10.55 7.81 -8.49
C ASP A 62 -9.36 6.95 -8.96
N VAL A 63 -9.06 5.84 -8.27
CA VAL A 63 -8.03 4.88 -8.71
C VAL A 63 -8.39 4.25 -10.06
N LEU A 64 -9.65 3.84 -10.23
CA LEU A 64 -10.12 3.22 -11.48
C LEU A 64 -10.13 4.24 -12.63
N GLU A 65 -10.54 5.48 -12.36
CA GLU A 65 -10.51 6.59 -13.32
C GLU A 65 -9.07 6.93 -13.73
N PHE A 66 -8.15 7.01 -12.77
CA PHE A 66 -6.74 7.34 -13.03
C PHE A 66 -6.07 6.32 -13.95
N ILE A 67 -6.39 5.04 -13.82
CA ILE A 67 -5.77 3.95 -14.59
C ILE A 67 -6.48 3.66 -15.92
N GLN A 68 -7.70 4.17 -16.10
CA GLN A 68 -8.48 3.97 -17.33
C GLN A 68 -7.69 4.26 -18.63
N PRO A 69 -6.84 5.32 -18.73
CA PRO A 69 -6.05 5.57 -19.93
C PRO A 69 -5.08 4.43 -20.30
N LEU A 70 -4.60 3.67 -19.31
CA LEU A 70 -3.71 2.52 -19.55
C LEU A 70 -4.46 1.33 -20.17
N GLY A 71 -5.78 1.28 -20.07
CA GLY A 71 -6.61 0.21 -20.65
C GLY A 71 -6.56 0.13 -22.18
N ALA A 72 -6.10 1.18 -22.86
CA ALA A 72 -5.87 1.15 -24.31
C ALA A 72 -4.58 0.40 -24.71
N LEU A 73 -3.70 0.11 -23.75
CA LEU A 73 -2.42 -0.56 -23.97
C LEU A 73 -2.62 -2.08 -24.00
N LYS A 74 -2.13 -2.74 -25.07
CA LYS A 74 -2.35 -4.17 -25.31
C LYS A 74 -1.77 -5.09 -24.23
N ASP A 75 -0.69 -4.67 -23.57
CA ASP A 75 0.00 -5.47 -22.56
C ASP A 75 -0.51 -5.20 -21.14
N PHE A 76 -1.44 -4.25 -20.95
CA PHE A 76 -1.97 -3.92 -19.63
C PHE A 76 -3.14 -4.83 -19.27
N GLU A 77 -3.00 -5.60 -18.20
CA GLU A 77 -4.03 -6.50 -17.69
C GLU A 77 -5.14 -5.74 -16.92
N THR A 78 -5.95 -4.92 -17.61
CA THR A 78 -6.96 -4.04 -16.98
C THR A 78 -7.93 -4.79 -16.07
N ASN A 79 -8.42 -5.96 -16.49
CA ASN A 79 -9.37 -6.74 -15.67
C ASN A 79 -8.75 -7.20 -14.36
N LYS A 80 -7.46 -7.57 -14.38
CA LYS A 80 -6.73 -8.02 -13.19
C LYS A 80 -6.48 -6.88 -12.22
N PHE A 81 -6.10 -5.70 -12.75
CA PHE A 81 -5.96 -4.49 -11.95
C PHE A 81 -7.30 -4.09 -11.31
N ASN A 82 -8.36 -3.96 -12.11
CA ASN A 82 -9.69 -3.57 -11.64
C ASN A 82 -10.25 -4.58 -10.63
N TYR A 83 -10.04 -5.88 -10.86
CA TYR A 83 -10.45 -6.93 -9.93
C TYR A 83 -9.77 -6.76 -8.57
N ALA A 84 -8.45 -6.52 -8.53
CA ALA A 84 -7.74 -6.29 -7.27
C ALA A 84 -8.30 -5.07 -6.53
N ILE A 85 -8.47 -3.93 -7.22
CA ILE A 85 -9.02 -2.71 -6.62
C ILE A 85 -10.44 -2.91 -6.08
N LEU A 86 -11.35 -3.44 -6.90
CA LEU A 86 -12.74 -3.68 -6.49
C LEU A 86 -12.84 -4.71 -5.37
N ARG A 87 -11.95 -5.71 -5.32
CA ARG A 87 -11.92 -6.70 -4.25
C ARG A 87 -11.57 -6.04 -2.91
N HIS A 88 -10.58 -5.15 -2.88
CA HIS A 88 -10.23 -4.40 -1.67
C HIS A 88 -11.35 -3.43 -1.27
N LYS A 89 -11.94 -2.70 -2.23
CA LYS A 89 -13.13 -1.85 -2.02
C LYS A 89 -14.27 -2.65 -1.38
N TYR A 90 -14.58 -3.83 -1.93
CA TYR A 90 -15.64 -4.71 -1.43
C TYR A 90 -15.43 -5.15 0.02
N ILE A 91 -14.22 -5.64 0.35
CA ILE A 91 -13.89 -6.09 1.71
C ILE A 91 -13.98 -4.92 2.71
N GLU A 92 -13.51 -3.73 2.32
CA GLU A 92 -13.60 -2.54 3.15
C GLU A 92 -15.06 -2.13 3.40
N LEU A 93 -15.91 -2.13 2.35
CA LEU A 93 -17.35 -1.86 2.48
C LEU A 93 -18.06 -2.88 3.39
N LEU A 94 -17.69 -4.17 3.31
CA LEU A 94 -18.23 -5.19 4.22
C LEU A 94 -17.85 -4.92 5.68
N CYS A 95 -16.63 -4.48 5.94
CA CYS A 95 -16.20 -4.08 7.28
C CYS A 95 -17.03 -2.88 7.79
N ILE A 96 -17.14 -1.82 6.98
CA ILE A 96 -17.93 -0.63 7.31
C ILE A 96 -19.39 -0.99 7.60
N LYS A 97 -20.00 -1.84 6.76
CA LYS A 97 -21.36 -2.36 6.96
C LYS A 97 -21.52 -3.05 8.30
N SER A 98 -20.52 -3.83 8.75
CA SER A 98 -20.57 -4.54 10.03
C SER A 98 -20.41 -3.61 11.25
N GLU A 99 -19.74 -2.48 11.09
CA GLU A 99 -19.45 -1.54 12.18
C GLU A 99 -20.50 -0.42 12.34
N ILE A 100 -21.16 0.00 11.26
CA ILE A 100 -22.13 1.08 11.28
C ILE A 100 -23.48 0.61 11.86
N LYS A 101 -23.89 1.25 12.96
CA LYS A 101 -25.19 1.02 13.62
C LYS A 101 -26.29 2.02 13.19
N ALA A 102 -25.96 3.00 12.34
CA ALA A 102 -26.86 4.07 11.94
C ALA A 102 -27.65 3.70 10.67
N TYR A 103 -28.94 3.35 10.84
CA TYR A 103 -29.83 2.82 9.79
C TYR A 103 -29.76 3.52 8.42
N ASN A 104 -29.79 4.86 8.37
CA ASN A 104 -29.83 5.59 7.08
C ASN A 104 -28.55 5.45 6.24
N ASN A 105 -27.39 5.24 6.88
CA ASN A 105 -26.14 5.04 6.15
C ASN A 105 -25.97 3.58 5.70
N VAL A 106 -26.64 2.64 6.39
CA VAL A 106 -26.54 1.21 6.10
C VAL A 106 -27.19 0.87 4.76
N GLU A 107 -28.33 1.46 4.41
CA GLU A 107 -28.99 1.20 3.12
C GLU A 107 -28.10 1.60 1.93
N ASN A 108 -27.53 2.81 1.94
CA ASN A 108 -26.61 3.27 0.90
C ASN A 108 -25.38 2.36 0.75
N ILE A 109 -24.81 1.88 1.87
CA ILE A 109 -23.65 0.98 1.85
C ILE A 109 -24.04 -0.39 1.31
N VAL A 110 -25.22 -0.90 1.66
CA VAL A 110 -25.71 -2.19 1.13
C VAL A 110 -25.87 -2.12 -0.39
N ASP A 111 -26.46 -1.03 -0.91
CA ASP A 111 -26.59 -0.82 -2.36
C ASP A 111 -25.22 -0.77 -3.04
N GLU A 112 -24.25 -0.07 -2.44
CA GLU A 112 -22.89 -0.01 -2.95
C GLU A 112 -22.19 -1.38 -2.93
N VAL A 113 -22.33 -2.16 -1.85
CA VAL A 113 -21.81 -3.53 -1.74
C VAL A 113 -22.36 -4.42 -2.84
N VAL A 114 -23.67 -4.36 -3.13
CA VAL A 114 -24.30 -5.14 -4.20
C VAL A 114 -23.81 -4.70 -5.58
N LYS A 115 -23.65 -3.39 -5.79
CA LYS A 115 -23.10 -2.84 -7.04
C LYS A 115 -21.67 -3.36 -7.28
N VAL A 116 -20.78 -3.22 -6.29
CA VAL A 116 -19.38 -3.67 -6.40
C VAL A 116 -19.30 -5.19 -6.59
N LEU A 117 -20.14 -5.96 -5.89
CA LEU A 117 -20.19 -7.42 -6.07
C LEU A 117 -20.59 -7.81 -7.50
N SER A 118 -21.57 -7.10 -8.09
CA SER A 118 -22.02 -7.32 -9.47
C SER A 118 -20.95 -6.96 -10.50
N GLU A 119 -20.10 -5.98 -10.21
CA GLU A 119 -18.94 -5.64 -11.05
C GLU A 119 -17.85 -6.69 -10.94
N LEU A 120 -17.56 -7.18 -9.71
CA LEU A 120 -16.62 -8.26 -9.46
C LEU A 120 -16.99 -9.57 -10.18
N GLU A 121 -18.28 -9.90 -10.29
CA GLU A 121 -18.74 -11.08 -11.04
C GLU A 121 -18.25 -11.09 -12.49
N LYS A 122 -18.21 -9.92 -13.13
CA LYS A 122 -17.87 -9.78 -14.56
C LYS A 122 -16.38 -9.96 -14.84
N ILE A 123 -15.54 -9.69 -13.84
CA ILE A 123 -14.07 -9.64 -13.99
C ILE A 123 -13.34 -10.65 -13.10
N ALA A 124 -14.06 -11.43 -12.29
CA ALA A 124 -13.48 -12.46 -11.44
C ALA A 124 -12.73 -13.49 -12.29
N PRO A 125 -11.51 -13.91 -11.88
CA PRO A 125 -10.71 -14.86 -12.65
C PRO A 125 -11.26 -16.29 -12.56
N SER A 126 -12.07 -16.62 -11.55
CA SER A 126 -12.75 -17.90 -11.43
C SER A 126 -14.11 -17.80 -10.74
N LYS A 127 -14.99 -18.78 -11.02
CA LYS A 127 -16.29 -18.91 -10.34
C LYS A 127 -16.13 -19.19 -8.83
N GLU A 128 -15.07 -19.89 -8.45
CA GLU A 128 -14.76 -20.18 -7.04
C GLU A 128 -14.42 -18.91 -6.28
N GLU A 129 -13.61 -18.01 -6.86
CA GLU A 129 -13.30 -16.72 -6.26
C GLU A 129 -14.55 -15.85 -6.06
N TYR A 130 -15.41 -15.78 -7.07
CA TYR A 130 -16.67 -15.07 -6.92
C TYR A 130 -17.58 -15.69 -5.84
N SER A 131 -17.67 -17.02 -5.80
CA SER A 131 -18.45 -17.73 -4.78
C SER A 131 -17.94 -17.45 -3.36
N ASN A 132 -16.62 -17.35 -3.19
CA ASN A 132 -16.01 -16.95 -1.92
C ASN A 132 -16.39 -15.52 -1.53
N LEU A 133 -16.44 -14.58 -2.47
CA LEU A 133 -16.90 -13.21 -2.20
C LEU A 133 -18.36 -13.21 -1.73
N CYS A 134 -19.24 -13.96 -2.39
CA CYS A 134 -20.64 -14.10 -1.97
C CYS A 134 -20.76 -14.71 -0.56
N LEU A 135 -19.89 -15.65 -0.19
CA LEU A 135 -19.87 -16.23 1.16
C LEU A 135 -19.56 -15.17 2.22
N LEU A 136 -18.62 -14.25 1.95
CA LEU A 136 -18.27 -13.17 2.89
C LEU A 136 -19.46 -12.26 3.21
N LEU A 137 -20.39 -12.07 2.26
CA LEU A 137 -21.62 -11.29 2.49
C LEU A 137 -22.54 -11.90 3.56
N THR A 138 -22.44 -13.21 3.78
CA THR A 138 -23.26 -13.95 4.75
C THR A 138 -22.72 -13.88 6.18
N LEU A 139 -21.46 -13.43 6.35
CA LEU A 139 -20.83 -13.34 7.65
C LEU A 139 -21.32 -12.08 8.40
N PRO A 140 -21.52 -12.15 9.73
CA PRO A 140 -21.87 -10.97 10.51
C PRO A 140 -20.69 -10.01 10.65
N SER A 141 -19.45 -10.52 10.70
CA SER A 141 -18.22 -9.74 10.57
C SER A 141 -17.25 -10.43 9.62
N ILE A 142 -16.50 -9.65 8.84
CA ILE A 142 -15.43 -10.19 8.00
C ILE A 142 -14.35 -10.90 8.83
N THR A 143 -14.13 -10.47 10.07
CA THR A 143 -13.11 -11.04 10.97
C THR A 143 -13.41 -12.47 11.41
N ASP A 144 -14.65 -12.94 11.20
CA ASP A 144 -15.04 -14.33 11.48
C ASP A 144 -14.41 -15.30 10.50
N HIS A 145 -14.02 -14.81 9.32
CA HIS A 145 -13.24 -15.58 8.36
C HIS A 145 -11.76 -15.62 8.75
N ALA A 146 -11.14 -16.81 8.71
CA ALA A 146 -9.77 -17.01 9.15
C ALA A 146 -8.75 -16.09 8.46
N GLN A 147 -8.97 -15.75 7.18
CA GLN A 147 -8.12 -14.87 6.40
C GLN A 147 -8.13 -13.41 6.90
N PHE A 148 -9.24 -12.95 7.50
CA PHE A 148 -9.44 -11.54 7.85
C PHE A 148 -9.37 -11.29 9.36
N LYS A 149 -8.94 -12.28 10.15
CA LYS A 149 -8.87 -12.18 11.62
C LYS A 149 -8.00 -11.03 12.14
N LYS A 150 -6.96 -10.63 11.41
CA LYS A 150 -6.07 -9.50 11.73
C LYS A 150 -6.22 -8.35 10.74
N TRP A 151 -7.30 -8.34 9.97
CA TRP A 151 -7.53 -7.35 8.95
C TRP A 151 -7.74 -5.97 9.57
N ASN A 152 -7.18 -4.95 8.92
CA ASN A 152 -7.51 -3.56 9.19
C ASN A 152 -7.38 -2.76 7.88
N PRO A 153 -8.11 -1.63 7.73
CA PRO A 153 -8.12 -0.88 6.49
C PRO A 153 -6.72 -0.40 6.06
N SER A 154 -5.90 0.03 7.02
CA SER A 154 -4.56 0.59 6.72
C SER A 154 -3.64 -0.46 6.09
N ASN A 155 -3.57 -1.66 6.67
CA ASN A 155 -2.75 -2.74 6.13
C ASN A 155 -3.33 -3.28 4.82
N ALA A 156 -4.66 -3.35 4.71
CA ALA A 156 -5.33 -3.79 3.49
C ALA A 156 -5.00 -2.86 2.30
N ARG A 157 -5.06 -1.53 2.49
CA ARG A 157 -4.72 -0.54 1.46
C ARG A 157 -3.25 -0.60 1.05
N VAL A 158 -2.32 -0.79 2.00
CA VAL A 158 -0.90 -1.01 1.67
C VAL A 158 -0.70 -2.31 0.89
N GLN A 159 -1.38 -3.38 1.28
CA GLN A 159 -1.33 -4.65 0.56
C GLN A 159 -1.91 -4.53 -0.85
N CYS A 160 -2.99 -3.76 -1.02
CA CYS A 160 -3.56 -3.44 -2.32
C CYS A 160 -2.52 -2.76 -3.22
N PHE A 161 -1.85 -1.71 -2.74
CA PHE A 161 -0.79 -1.06 -3.51
C PHE A 161 0.34 -2.03 -3.89
N ARG A 162 0.80 -2.88 -2.95
CA ARG A 162 1.83 -3.90 -3.24
C ARG A 162 1.41 -4.90 -4.31
N GLU A 163 0.13 -5.27 -4.34
CA GLU A 163 -0.44 -6.21 -5.31
C GLU A 163 -0.54 -5.58 -6.70
N VAL A 164 -0.97 -4.33 -6.81
CA VAL A 164 -1.21 -3.67 -8.10
C VAL A 164 0.02 -2.99 -8.69
N TYR A 165 0.99 -2.58 -7.87
CA TYR A 165 2.19 -1.87 -8.33
C TYR A 165 2.95 -2.60 -9.45
N PRO A 166 3.22 -3.93 -9.38
CA PRO A 166 3.87 -4.64 -10.46
C PRO A 166 3.09 -4.67 -11.79
N LEU A 167 1.77 -4.44 -11.75
CA LEU A 167 0.92 -4.40 -12.95
C LEU A 167 1.03 -3.06 -13.69
N VAL A 168 1.41 -2.00 -12.99
CA VAL A 168 1.43 -0.63 -13.53
C VAL A 168 2.83 -0.04 -13.69
N GLU A 169 3.85 -0.59 -13.02
CA GLU A 169 5.18 0.03 -12.96
C GLU A 169 5.83 0.22 -14.34
N GLN A 170 5.59 -0.70 -15.28
CA GLN A 170 6.12 -0.61 -16.64
C GLN A 170 5.42 0.44 -17.50
N PHE A 171 4.21 0.87 -17.10
CA PHE A 171 3.39 1.83 -17.83
C PHE A 171 3.45 3.24 -17.24
N LEU A 172 3.98 3.38 -16.02
CA LEU A 172 4.15 4.65 -15.31
C LEU A 172 5.65 4.97 -15.14
N PRO A 173 6.35 5.35 -16.21
CA PRO A 173 7.79 5.55 -16.18
C PRO A 173 8.20 6.72 -15.29
N CYS A 174 9.38 6.61 -14.68
CA CYS A 174 9.94 7.66 -13.84
C CYS A 174 10.60 8.74 -14.69
N ASP A 175 10.05 9.96 -14.68
CA ASP A 175 10.62 11.14 -15.37
C ASP A 175 11.91 11.68 -14.73
N LYS A 176 12.40 11.05 -13.66
CA LYS A 176 13.63 11.49 -12.98
C LYS A 176 14.83 11.26 -13.89
N LYS A 177 15.21 12.31 -14.63
CA LYS A 177 16.56 12.47 -15.19
C LYS A 177 17.56 12.04 -14.11
N PRO A 178 18.58 11.24 -14.46
CA PRO A 178 19.60 10.85 -13.48
C PRO A 178 20.16 12.13 -12.89
N THR A 179 19.94 12.33 -11.59
CA THR A 179 20.51 13.46 -10.88
C THR A 179 22.01 13.45 -11.14
N THR A 180 22.51 14.54 -11.71
CA THR A 180 23.90 14.79 -12.11
C THR A 180 24.90 14.82 -10.96
N ASN A 181 24.49 14.38 -9.76
CA ASN A 181 25.34 14.12 -8.61
C ASN A 181 25.07 12.67 -8.19
N GLY A 182 26.06 11.78 -8.35
CA GLY A 182 25.96 10.31 -8.28
C GLY A 182 25.53 9.67 -6.95
N ALA A 183 24.61 10.28 -6.21
CA ALA A 183 23.90 9.67 -5.11
C ALA A 183 22.46 9.39 -5.57
N ALA A 184 22.20 8.16 -6.04
CA ALA A 184 20.84 7.67 -6.17
C ALA A 184 20.09 7.87 -4.84
N PRO A 185 18.78 8.21 -4.84
CA PRO A 185 18.00 8.29 -3.60
C PRO A 185 18.13 6.95 -2.87
N LYS A 186 18.83 6.97 -1.74
CA LYS A 186 19.16 5.75 -0.98
C LYS A 186 17.90 5.30 -0.24
N SER A 187 17.19 4.34 -0.81
CA SER A 187 16.16 3.62 -0.06
C SER A 187 16.83 2.71 0.99
N ALA A 188 16.35 2.79 2.22
CA ALA A 188 16.72 1.88 3.29
C ALA A 188 16.07 0.50 3.03
N LYS A 189 16.84 -0.56 3.28
CA LYS A 189 16.42 -1.97 3.10
C LYS A 189 17.11 -2.87 4.13
N ASN A 190 16.55 -4.06 4.36
CA ASN A 190 17.15 -5.14 5.15
C ASN A 190 17.36 -4.81 6.63
N ASP A 191 16.37 -4.21 7.29
CA ASP A 191 16.41 -3.85 8.72
C ASP A 191 17.59 -2.97 9.08
N ARG A 192 17.89 -2.00 8.21
CA ARG A 192 19.13 -1.23 8.30
C ARG A 192 19.21 -0.44 9.60
N LEU A 193 18.08 0.06 10.10
CA LEU A 193 18.00 0.74 11.39
C LEU A 193 18.47 -0.18 12.53
N MET A 194 17.94 -1.40 12.58
CA MET A 194 18.30 -2.39 13.60
C MET A 194 19.78 -2.76 13.52
N GLN A 195 20.30 -2.98 12.31
CA GLN A 195 21.73 -3.27 12.12
C GLN A 195 22.62 -2.16 12.64
N LEU A 196 22.25 -0.89 12.40
CA LEU A 196 23.03 0.27 12.85
C LEU A 196 22.97 0.43 14.36
N ILE A 197 21.80 0.24 14.98
CA ILE A 197 21.64 0.27 16.44
C ILE A 197 22.48 -0.83 17.09
N ILE A 198 22.42 -2.07 16.59
CA ILE A 198 23.23 -3.18 17.12
C ILE A 198 24.72 -2.87 17.02
N LYS A 199 25.18 -2.34 15.88
CA LYS A 199 26.59 -1.95 15.71
C LYS A 199 26.99 -0.81 16.65
N GLY A 200 26.10 0.15 16.90
CA GLY A 200 26.32 1.24 17.86
C GLY A 200 26.49 0.73 19.28
N ILE A 201 25.58 -0.13 19.74
CA ILE A 201 25.66 -0.76 21.08
C ILE A 201 26.95 -1.56 21.24
N LEU A 202 27.34 -2.35 20.22
CA LEU A 202 28.59 -3.11 20.25
C LEU A 202 29.82 -2.21 20.29
N TYR A 203 29.81 -1.08 19.56
CA TYR A 203 30.89 -0.11 19.59
C TYR A 203 31.02 0.52 20.99
N GLU A 204 29.92 0.97 21.59
CA GLU A 204 29.91 1.52 22.94
C GLU A 204 30.40 0.52 23.98
N ALA A 205 30.04 -0.77 23.85
CA ALA A 205 30.53 -1.83 24.74
C ALA A 205 32.04 -2.09 24.62
N CYS A 206 32.64 -1.78 23.46
CA CYS A 206 34.09 -1.92 23.24
C CYS A 206 34.88 -0.64 23.60
N VAL A 207 34.21 0.50 23.77
CA VAL A 207 34.84 1.75 24.17
C VAL A 207 34.59 1.95 25.67
N ASN A 208 35.61 1.69 26.48
CA ASN A 208 35.57 2.07 27.89
C ASN A 208 35.55 3.59 27.98
N TYR A 209 34.48 4.15 28.56
CA TYR A 209 34.39 5.56 28.95
C TYR A 209 35.18 5.83 30.23
#